data_AF-W6PRG1-F1
#
_entry.id   AF-W6PRG1-F1
#
_cell.length_a   1.000
_cell.length_b   1.000
_cell.length_c   1.000
_cell.angle_alpha   90.00
_cell.angle_beta   90.00
_cell.angle_gamma   90.00
#
_symmetry.space_group_name_H-M   'P 1'
#
loop_
_entity.id
_entity.type
_entity.pdbx_description
1 polymer ?
#
loop_
_entity_poly.entity_id
_entity_poly.type
_entity_poly.pdbx_seq_one_letter_code
_entity_poly.pdbx_strand_id
1 'polypeptide(L)'
;MIFKGKVFIKSWFNGLPDDWRFEPLDIGYFAVLKRLYSWMVETKIRSGINYIDKLDFLEAYPSARIEAFKEDTIKNSFGAAESEWEPKTPSNYKQLLKQASSIKALLRTRSRSPPSPLNSAINQVLKACQVTMQSAAFLEKEVSDLRAANEKQKQKRTRSRKQIPSTEGLSVLEASILIVQPEEAIEPPPPPQLRRPSPPLLPRTRVLNRCGACGNLGHKRNACPDRPR
;
A
#
# COMPACT_ATOMS: atom_id res chain seq x y z
N MET A 1 6.74 26.91 -25.69
CA MET A 1 7.21 28.04 -26.53
C MET A 1 7.14 27.63 -27.99
N ILE A 2 6.46 28.39 -28.85
CA ILE A 2 6.37 28.12 -30.30
C ILE A 2 7.36 29.06 -31.01
N PHE A 3 8.38 28.50 -31.66
CA PHE A 3 9.25 29.29 -32.53
C PHE A 3 8.67 29.33 -33.94
N LYS A 4 8.43 30.54 -34.44
CA LYS A 4 8.03 30.81 -35.82
C LYS A 4 9.30 30.83 -36.68
N GLY A 5 9.66 29.70 -37.28
CA GLY A 5 10.86 29.57 -38.12
C GLY A 5 10.50 29.26 -39.58
N LYS A 6 10.85 30.17 -40.49
CA LYS A 6 10.72 29.99 -41.95
C LYS A 6 11.91 29.24 -42.57
N VAL A 7 12.85 28.74 -41.77
CA VAL A 7 14.02 27.97 -42.23
C VAL A 7 14.34 26.88 -41.21
N PHE A 8 14.38 25.64 -41.67
CA PHE A 8 14.84 24.48 -40.90
C PHE A 8 16.36 24.53 -40.83
N ILE A 9 16.90 25.03 -39.71
CA ILE A 9 18.35 25.15 -39.50
C ILE A 9 18.79 23.98 -38.64
N LYS A 10 19.47 23.00 -39.26
CA LYS A 10 20.00 21.80 -38.56
C LYS A 10 20.95 22.15 -37.42
N SER A 11 21.67 23.27 -37.49
CA SER A 11 22.63 23.66 -36.45
C SER A 11 21.99 24.03 -35.11
N TRP A 12 20.69 24.31 -35.06
CA TRP A 12 19.95 24.50 -33.80
C TRP A 12 19.86 23.23 -32.95
N PHE A 13 20.09 22.07 -33.58
CA PHE A 13 20.01 20.77 -32.93
C PHE A 13 21.38 20.18 -32.58
N ASN A 14 22.47 20.90 -32.86
CA ASN A 14 23.83 20.46 -32.54
C ASN A 14 24.15 20.80 -31.08
N GLY A 15 24.44 19.80 -30.24
CA GLY A 15 24.79 19.98 -28.83
C GLY A 15 23.64 19.79 -27.84
N LEU A 16 22.48 19.31 -28.30
CA LEU A 16 21.45 18.82 -27.37
C LEU A 16 21.91 17.48 -26.76
N PRO A 17 21.68 17.26 -25.45
CA PRO A 17 21.94 15.96 -24.84
C PRO A 17 21.22 14.85 -25.60
N ASP A 18 21.85 13.69 -25.79
CA ASP A 18 21.26 12.54 -26.53
C ASP A 18 19.92 12.06 -25.93
N ASP A 19 19.64 12.44 -24.68
CA ASP A 19 18.41 12.15 -23.96
C ASP A 19 17.24 13.11 -24.31
N TRP A 20 17.51 14.20 -25.03
CA TRP A 20 16.49 15.15 -25.47
C TRP A 20 15.84 14.66 -26.76
N ARG A 21 14.78 13.85 -26.61
CA ARG A 21 13.88 13.52 -27.72
C ARG A 21 12.74 14.53 -27.79
N PHE A 22 12.74 15.36 -28.83
CA PHE A 22 11.49 15.94 -29.32
C PHE A 22 10.69 14.84 -29.98
N GLU A 23 10.08 13.95 -29.19
CA GLU A 23 8.99 13.14 -29.72
C GLU A 23 7.92 14.14 -30.18
N PRO A 24 7.47 14.10 -31.44
CA PRO A 24 6.22 14.75 -31.78
C PRO A 24 5.21 14.04 -30.91
N LEU A 25 4.82 14.71 -29.82
CA LEU A 25 3.68 14.29 -29.03
C LEU A 25 2.59 14.12 -30.10
N ASP A 26 2.17 12.88 -30.35
CA ASP A 26 1.23 12.53 -31.41
C ASP A 26 -0.15 12.99 -30.93
N ILE A 27 -0.26 14.32 -30.78
CA ILE A 27 -1.40 15.01 -30.23
C ILE A 27 -2.46 14.86 -31.30
N GLY A 28 -3.62 14.32 -30.90
CA GLY A 28 -4.71 13.98 -31.81
C GLY A 28 -5.16 15.10 -32.76
N TYR A 29 -4.75 16.36 -32.53
CA TYR A 29 -4.96 17.45 -33.48
C TYR A 29 -4.30 17.20 -34.85
N PHE A 30 -3.18 16.47 -34.96
CA PHE A 30 -2.58 16.17 -36.27
C PHE A 30 -3.49 15.28 -37.12
N ALA A 31 -4.22 14.36 -36.48
CA ALA A 31 -5.25 13.57 -37.15
C ALA A 31 -6.42 14.44 -37.59
N VAL A 32 -6.84 15.40 -36.76
CA VAL A 32 -7.89 16.37 -37.10
C VAL A 32 -7.46 17.27 -38.27
N LEU A 33 -6.22 17.76 -38.26
CA LEU A 33 -5.66 18.57 -39.35
C LEU A 33 -5.65 17.81 -40.67
N LYS A 34 -5.20 16.55 -40.68
CA LYS A 34 -5.20 15.70 -41.88
C LYS A 34 -6.61 15.48 -42.41
N ARG A 35 -7.59 15.24 -41.52
CA ARG A 35 -9.01 15.05 -41.89
C ARG A 35 -9.61 16.29 -42.53
N LEU A 36 -9.44 17.46 -41.91
CA LEU A 36 -9.99 18.73 -42.41
C LEU A 36 -9.36 19.14 -43.74
N TYR A 37 -8.03 18.95 -43.87
CA TYR A 37 -7.36 19.20 -45.13
C TYR A 37 -7.83 18.22 -46.22
N SER A 38 -7.94 16.91 -45.93
CA SER A 38 -8.49 15.91 -46.86
C SER A 38 -9.89 16.28 -47.32
N TRP A 39 -10.75 16.69 -46.39
CA TRP A 39 -12.11 17.13 -46.71
C TRP A 39 -12.13 18.36 -47.64
N MET A 40 -11.24 19.33 -47.44
CA MET A 40 -11.10 20.48 -48.35
C MET A 40 -10.63 20.04 -49.74
N VAL A 41 -9.67 19.12 -49.82
CA VAL A 41 -9.22 18.53 -51.08
C VAL A 41 -10.36 17.81 -51.79
N GLU A 42 -11.12 16.98 -51.07
CA GLU A 42 -12.27 16.24 -51.60
C GLU A 42 -13.36 17.19 -52.12
N THR A 43 -13.60 18.31 -51.44
CA THR A 43 -14.57 19.33 -51.86
C THR A 43 -14.14 20.00 -53.17
N LYS A 44 -12.84 20.30 -53.32
CA LYS A 44 -12.27 20.82 -54.58
C LYS A 44 -12.40 19.80 -55.71
N ILE A 45 -12.10 18.52 -55.45
CA ILE A 45 -12.28 17.44 -56.44
C ILE A 45 -13.74 17.31 -56.89
N ARG A 46 -14.70 17.36 -55.95
CA ARG A 46 -16.14 17.34 -56.27
C ARG A 46 -16.60 18.52 -57.13
N SER A 47 -15.86 19.63 -57.09
CA SER A 47 -16.10 20.81 -57.91
C SER A 47 -15.40 20.75 -59.27
N GLY A 48 -14.75 19.62 -59.61
CA GLY A 48 -14.05 19.40 -60.88
C GLY A 48 -12.56 19.78 -60.87
N ILE A 49 -12.00 20.16 -59.72
CA ILE A 49 -10.58 20.52 -59.59
C ILE A 49 -9.78 19.27 -59.23
N ASN A 50 -9.11 18.67 -60.22
CA ASN A 50 -8.40 17.39 -60.08
C ASN A 50 -6.93 17.50 -59.65
N TYR A 51 -6.43 18.71 -59.43
CA TYR A 51 -5.05 19.00 -59.01
C TYR A 51 -5.05 20.20 -58.07
N ILE A 52 -4.24 20.15 -57.02
CA ILE A 52 -4.05 21.23 -56.06
C ILE A 52 -2.74 21.93 -56.41
N ASP A 53 -2.84 23.18 -56.83
CA ASP A 53 -1.68 24.01 -57.06
C ASP A 53 -1.14 24.65 -55.77
N LYS A 54 -0.08 25.45 -55.91
CA LYS A 54 0.52 26.13 -54.77
C LYS A 54 -0.44 27.14 -54.12
N LEU A 55 -1.27 27.81 -54.91
CA LEU A 55 -2.24 28.80 -54.43
C LEU A 55 -3.38 28.08 -53.69
N ASP A 56 -3.87 26.97 -54.24
CA ASP A 56 -4.87 26.11 -53.62
C ASP A 56 -4.43 25.59 -52.26
N PHE A 57 -3.16 25.19 -52.14
CA PHE A 57 -2.56 24.79 -50.87
C PHE A 57 -2.50 25.97 -49.88
N LEU A 58 -2.04 27.14 -50.34
CA LEU A 58 -1.92 28.34 -49.51
C LEU A 58 -3.28 28.89 -49.07
N GLU A 59 -4.36 28.52 -49.75
CA GLU A 59 -5.74 28.83 -49.34
C GLU A 59 -6.30 27.78 -48.37
N ALA A 60 -6.17 26.49 -48.72
CA ALA A 60 -6.80 25.41 -47.96
C ALA A 60 -6.08 25.10 -46.64
N TYR A 61 -4.74 25.11 -46.63
CA TYR A 61 -3.97 24.72 -45.45
C TYR A 61 -4.15 25.67 -44.27
N PRO A 62 -4.11 27.02 -44.41
CA PRO A 62 -4.38 27.92 -43.29
C PRO A 62 -5.78 27.75 -42.72
N SER A 63 -6.78 27.51 -43.57
CA SER A 63 -8.17 27.25 -43.16
C SER A 63 -8.27 25.97 -42.33
N ALA A 64 -7.70 24.87 -42.82
CA ALA A 64 -7.65 23.59 -42.11
C ALA A 64 -6.87 23.71 -40.79
N ARG A 65 -5.83 24.53 -40.77
CA ARG A 65 -5.02 24.79 -39.57
C ARG A 65 -5.79 25.59 -38.53
N ILE A 66 -6.45 26.69 -38.90
CA ILE A 66 -7.23 27.49 -37.94
C ILE A 66 -8.30 26.62 -37.29
N GLU A 67 -8.93 25.74 -38.07
CA GLU A 67 -9.97 24.86 -37.57
C GLU A 67 -9.45 23.70 -36.71
N ALA A 68 -8.34 23.08 -37.10
CA ALA A 68 -7.71 22.02 -36.30
C ALA A 68 -7.14 22.52 -34.96
N PHE A 69 -6.73 23.78 -34.89
CA PHE A 69 -6.14 24.40 -33.69
C PHE A 69 -7.13 25.22 -32.87
N LYS A 70 -8.45 25.01 -33.04
CA LYS A 70 -9.45 25.54 -32.13
C LYS A 70 -9.24 25.02 -30.72
N GLU A 71 -9.56 25.85 -29.73
CA GLU A 71 -9.37 25.54 -28.30
C GLU A 71 -10.06 24.22 -27.91
N ASP A 72 -11.26 23.96 -28.42
CA ASP A 72 -12.00 22.72 -28.14
C ASP A 72 -11.32 21.48 -28.72
N THR A 73 -10.78 21.56 -29.94
CA THR A 73 -10.04 20.46 -30.57
C THR A 73 -8.76 20.16 -29.81
N ILE A 74 -8.05 21.21 -29.39
CA ILE A 74 -6.86 21.11 -28.55
C ILE A 74 -7.24 20.44 -27.23
N LYS A 75 -8.21 21.00 -26.48
CA LYS A 75 -8.69 20.44 -25.20
C LYS A 75 -9.15 19.00 -25.32
N ASN A 76 -9.88 18.63 -26.38
CA ASN A 76 -10.31 17.25 -26.59
C ASN A 76 -9.15 16.31 -26.94
N SER A 77 -8.18 16.78 -27.72
CA SER A 77 -6.99 15.99 -28.07
C SER A 77 -6.06 15.77 -26.88
N PHE A 78 -6.01 16.73 -25.94
CA PHE A 78 -5.29 16.59 -24.67
C PHE A 78 -6.12 15.84 -23.62
N GLY A 79 -7.44 16.05 -23.57
CA GLY A 79 -8.36 15.37 -22.65
C GLY A 79 -8.42 13.86 -22.89
N ALA A 80 -8.29 13.39 -24.13
CA ALA A 80 -8.15 11.96 -24.41
C ALA A 80 -6.85 11.37 -23.85
N ALA A 81 -5.78 12.17 -23.70
CA ALA A 81 -4.52 11.76 -23.08
C ALA A 81 -4.48 12.00 -21.55
N GLU A 82 -5.20 13.00 -21.05
CA GLU A 82 -5.26 13.37 -19.62
C GLU A 82 -6.30 12.56 -18.83
N SER A 83 -7.42 12.18 -19.45
CA SER A 83 -8.52 11.46 -18.78
C SER A 83 -8.19 10.03 -18.36
N GLU A 84 -7.08 9.46 -18.82
CA GLU A 84 -6.66 8.10 -18.47
C GLU A 84 -5.69 8.02 -17.28
N TRP A 85 -5.08 9.14 -16.84
CA TRP A 85 -4.02 9.07 -15.83
C TRP A 85 -3.98 10.27 -14.85
N GLU A 86 -4.96 10.32 -13.95
CA GLU A 86 -4.78 10.98 -12.65
C GLU A 86 -4.38 9.92 -11.60
N PRO A 87 -3.07 9.78 -11.26
CA PRO A 87 -2.66 8.86 -10.21
C PRO A 87 -3.09 9.44 -8.86
N LYS A 88 -4.27 9.02 -8.39
CA LYS A 88 -4.66 9.22 -6.99
C LYS A 88 -3.58 8.65 -6.08
N THR A 89 -3.27 9.35 -4.99
CA THR A 89 -2.29 8.91 -3.99
C THR A 89 -2.61 7.48 -3.57
N PRO A 90 -1.74 6.50 -3.84
CA PRO A 90 -2.03 5.11 -3.50
C PRO A 90 -2.12 4.97 -1.98
N SER A 91 -3.26 4.50 -1.49
CA SER A 91 -3.54 4.33 -0.05
C SER A 91 -2.98 3.00 0.49
N ASN A 92 -2.67 2.06 -0.40
CA ASN A 92 -2.18 0.73 -0.03
C ASN A 92 -1.12 0.23 -1.02
N TYR A 93 -0.21 -0.62 -0.55
CA TYR A 93 0.85 -1.27 -1.34
C TYR A 93 0.33 -1.94 -2.63
N LYS A 94 -0.84 -2.59 -2.57
CA LYS A 94 -1.46 -3.21 -3.75
C LYS A 94 -1.81 -2.19 -4.84
N GLN A 95 -2.31 -1.01 -4.44
CA GLN A 95 -2.62 0.07 -5.38
C GLN A 95 -1.34 0.66 -5.98
N LEU A 96 -0.32 0.86 -5.14
CA LEU A 96 1.01 1.30 -5.58
C LEU A 96 1.60 0.36 -6.63
N LEU A 97 1.57 -0.96 -6.39
CA LEU A 97 2.07 -1.96 -7.34
C LEU A 97 1.29 -1.98 -8.65
N LYS A 98 -0.04 -1.77 -8.60
CA LYS A 98 -0.88 -1.73 -9.80
C LYS A 98 -0.51 -0.50 -10.64
N GLN A 99 -0.43 0.68 -10.02
CA GLN A 99 0.02 1.91 -10.70
C GLN A 99 1.44 1.76 -11.25
N ALA A 100 2.36 1.20 -10.48
CA ALA A 100 3.73 0.93 -10.90
C ALA A 100 3.81 0.06 -12.16
N SER A 101 3.00 -1.01 -12.19
CA SER A 101 2.93 -1.93 -13.32
C SER A 101 2.39 -1.23 -14.56
N SER A 102 1.36 -0.40 -14.42
CA SER A 102 0.82 0.44 -15.49
C SER A 102 1.84 1.44 -16.03
N ILE A 103 2.56 2.17 -15.16
CA ILE A 103 3.63 3.10 -15.55
C ILE A 103 4.72 2.36 -16.33
N LYS A 104 5.18 1.21 -15.81
CA LYS A 104 6.21 0.39 -16.46
C LYS A 104 5.74 -0.12 -17.82
N ALA A 105 4.48 -0.53 -17.96
CA ALA A 105 3.91 -0.97 -19.22
C ALA A 105 3.89 0.17 -20.25
N LEU A 106 3.41 1.36 -19.87
CA LEU A 106 3.41 2.54 -20.74
C LEU A 106 4.82 2.91 -21.20
N LEU A 107 5.77 2.91 -20.28
CA LEU A 107 7.17 3.22 -20.60
C LEU A 107 7.79 2.19 -21.53
N ARG A 108 7.51 0.89 -21.35
CA ARG A 108 7.95 -0.16 -22.27
C ARG A 108 7.39 0.03 -23.68
N THR A 109 6.10 0.33 -23.78
CA THR A 109 5.44 0.57 -25.08
C THR A 109 6.02 1.79 -25.79
N ARG A 110 6.28 2.87 -25.04
CA ARG A 110 6.77 4.15 -25.60
C ARG A 110 8.25 4.14 -25.95
N SER A 111 9.11 3.58 -25.09
CA SER A 111 10.56 3.79 -25.21
C SER A 111 11.29 2.77 -26.09
N ARG A 112 10.75 1.55 -26.32
CA ARG A 112 11.43 0.43 -27.02
C ARG A 112 12.92 0.24 -26.64
N SER A 113 13.34 0.73 -25.49
CA SER A 113 14.76 0.90 -25.13
C SER A 113 15.18 -0.09 -24.04
N PRO A 114 16.48 -0.43 -23.94
CA PRO A 114 17.03 -1.27 -22.87
C PRO A 114 16.85 -0.62 -21.48
N PRO A 115 17.15 -1.30 -20.36
CA PRO A 115 17.01 -0.71 -19.03
C PRO A 115 17.81 0.60 -18.92
N SER A 116 17.08 1.72 -18.92
CA SER A 116 17.63 3.07 -18.90
C SER A 116 17.74 3.61 -17.47
N PRO A 117 18.53 4.67 -17.23
CA PRO A 117 18.60 5.37 -15.94
C PRO A 117 17.22 5.72 -15.35
N LEU A 118 16.24 6.01 -16.21
CA LEU A 118 14.85 6.28 -15.85
C LEU A 118 14.17 5.08 -15.17
N ASN A 119 14.36 3.85 -15.67
CA ASN A 119 13.77 2.66 -15.06
C ASN A 119 14.34 2.40 -13.66
N SER A 120 15.62 2.70 -13.46
CA SER A 120 16.27 2.62 -12.14
C SER A 120 15.66 3.64 -11.16
N ALA A 121 15.55 4.90 -11.59
CA ALA A 121 14.94 5.97 -10.78
C ALA A 121 13.49 5.62 -10.38
N ILE A 122 12.69 5.06 -11.30
CA ILE A 122 11.32 4.62 -11.00
C ILE A 122 11.29 3.52 -9.94
N ASN A 123 12.19 2.54 -10.04
CA ASN A 123 12.28 1.48 -9.02
C ASN A 123 12.68 2.04 -7.64
N GLN A 124 13.57 3.04 -7.60
CA GLN A 124 13.95 3.71 -6.35
C GLN A 124 12.77 4.47 -5.74
N VAL A 125 12.01 5.22 -6.55
CA VAL A 125 10.80 5.91 -6.09
C VAL A 125 9.77 4.92 -5.56
N LEU A 126 9.54 3.80 -6.26
CA LEU A 126 8.64 2.75 -5.78
C LEU A 126 9.08 2.17 -4.44
N LYS A 127 10.39 1.99 -4.25
CA LYS A 127 10.94 1.49 -2.99
C LYS A 127 10.75 2.51 -1.86
N ALA A 128 10.98 3.79 -2.14
CA ALA A 128 10.74 4.87 -1.18
C ALA A 128 9.27 4.90 -0.76
N CYS A 129 8.34 4.88 -1.72
CA CYS A 129 6.89 4.82 -1.43
C CYS A 129 6.53 3.60 -0.57
N GLN A 130 7.09 2.43 -0.87
CA GLN A 130 6.86 1.22 -0.07
C GLN A 130 7.34 1.39 1.37
N VAL A 131 8.55 1.91 1.58
CA VAL A 131 9.13 2.14 2.91
C VAL A 131 8.28 3.14 3.68
N THR A 132 7.93 4.28 3.07
CA THR A 132 7.11 5.31 3.72
C THR A 132 5.74 4.77 4.13
N MET A 133 5.07 3.98 3.28
CA MET A 133 3.77 3.36 3.62
C MET A 133 3.88 2.39 4.81
N GLN A 134 4.95 1.59 4.85
CA GLN A 134 5.20 0.67 5.97
C GLN A 134 5.50 1.43 7.26
N SER A 135 6.37 2.44 7.20
CA SER A 135 6.68 3.31 8.34
C SER A 135 5.45 4.04 8.85
N ALA A 136 4.59 4.55 7.98
CA ALA A 136 3.33 5.20 8.36
C ALA A 136 2.41 4.24 9.13
N ALA A 137 2.26 3.00 8.66
CA ALA A 137 1.45 2.00 9.35
C ALA A 137 1.99 1.64 10.75
N PHE A 138 3.32 1.55 10.91
CA PHE A 138 3.93 1.34 12.22
C PHE A 138 3.71 2.54 13.15
N LEU A 139 3.88 3.76 12.62
CA LEU A 139 3.68 4.99 13.39
C LEU A 139 2.22 5.13 13.84
N GLU A 140 1.25 4.83 12.99
CA GLU A 140 -0.17 4.83 13.36
C GLU A 140 -0.46 3.88 14.52
N LYS A 141 0.14 2.68 14.49
CA LYS A 141 0.01 1.72 15.59
C LYS A 141 0.65 2.24 16.87
N GLU A 142 1.87 2.76 16.81
CA GLU A 142 2.57 3.31 17.97
C GLU A 142 1.82 4.50 18.58
N VAL A 143 1.31 5.40 17.74
CA VAL A 143 0.45 6.53 18.18
C VAL A 143 -0.82 6.01 18.87
N SER A 144 -1.44 4.95 18.36
CA SER A 144 -2.61 4.32 18.99
C SER A 144 -2.26 3.72 20.36
N ASP A 145 -1.17 2.95 20.45
CA ASP A 145 -0.71 2.30 21.68
C ASP A 145 -0.34 3.33 22.75
N LEU A 146 0.39 4.39 22.36
CA LEU A 146 0.73 5.51 23.23
C LEU A 146 -0.50 6.26 23.75
N ARG A 147 -1.51 6.46 22.91
CA ARG A 147 -2.78 7.08 23.34
C ARG A 147 -3.51 6.20 24.34
N ALA A 148 -3.57 4.89 24.11
CA ALA A 148 -4.19 3.95 25.04
C ALA A 148 -3.45 3.87 26.39
N ALA A 149 -2.12 3.87 26.37
CA ALA A 149 -1.30 3.89 27.57
C ALA A 149 -1.47 5.19 28.38
N ASN A 150 -1.47 6.33 27.69
CA ASN A 150 -1.73 7.63 28.31
C ASN A 150 -3.10 7.69 28.98
N GLU A 151 -4.13 7.14 28.35
CA GLU A 151 -5.48 7.11 28.92
C GLU A 151 -5.53 6.25 30.20
N LYS A 152 -4.92 5.06 30.19
CA LYS A 152 -4.77 4.22 31.40
C LYS A 152 -4.02 4.96 32.50
N GLN A 153 -3.00 5.74 32.15
CA GLN A 153 -2.23 6.50 33.14
C GLN A 153 -3.04 7.67 33.72
N LYS A 154 -3.85 8.37 32.91
CA LYS A 154 -4.80 9.38 33.39
C LYS A 154 -5.82 8.78 34.35
N GLN A 155 -6.36 7.61 34.04
CA GLN A 155 -7.28 6.88 34.94
C GLN A 155 -6.59 6.48 36.25
N LYS A 156 -5.34 6.02 36.21
CA LYS A 156 -4.58 5.73 37.44
C LYS A 156 -4.35 6.96 38.31
N ARG A 157 -4.06 8.12 37.70
CA ARG A 157 -3.84 9.39 38.43
C ARG A 157 -5.10 9.93 39.08
N THR A 158 -6.26 9.71 38.47
CA THR A 158 -7.57 10.14 39.00
C THR A 158 -8.15 9.15 40.03
N ARG A 159 -7.61 7.93 40.12
CA ARG A 159 -8.02 6.93 41.12
C ARG A 159 -7.60 7.37 42.52
N SER A 160 -8.54 7.29 43.46
CA SER A 160 -8.35 7.59 44.88
C SER A 160 -7.14 6.87 45.50
N ARG A 161 -6.31 7.62 46.24
CA ARG A 161 -5.16 7.13 47.04
C ARG A 161 -5.52 6.88 48.51
N LYS A 162 -6.80 6.78 48.87
CA LYS A 162 -7.22 6.52 50.26
C LYS A 162 -6.54 5.23 50.75
N GLN A 163 -5.67 5.37 51.74
CA GLN A 163 -5.06 4.22 52.41
C GLN A 163 -6.16 3.49 53.20
N ILE A 164 -6.13 2.16 53.14
CA ILE A 164 -6.96 1.32 54.01
C ILE A 164 -6.40 1.50 55.43
N PRO A 165 -7.20 1.88 56.44
CA PRO A 165 -6.73 1.95 57.81
C PRO A 165 -6.20 0.57 58.21
N SER A 166 -4.95 0.49 58.65
CA SER A 166 -4.36 -0.77 59.14
C SER A 166 -4.94 -1.09 60.52
N THR A 167 -6.16 -1.59 60.58
CA THR A 167 -6.76 -2.05 61.85
C THR A 167 -6.37 -3.49 62.19
N GLU A 168 -5.92 -4.29 61.23
CA GLU A 168 -5.54 -5.71 61.42
C GLU A 168 -4.30 -6.10 60.58
N GLY A 169 -3.22 -5.32 60.64
CA GLY A 169 -1.94 -5.68 60.03
C GLY A 169 -0.90 -5.97 61.11
N LEU A 170 -0.35 -7.19 61.12
CA LEU A 170 0.77 -7.54 62.02
C LEU A 170 1.92 -6.57 61.79
N SER A 171 2.36 -5.92 62.88
CA SER A 171 3.51 -5.02 62.81
C SER A 171 4.77 -5.82 62.50
N VAL A 172 5.77 -5.18 61.87
CA VAL A 172 7.05 -5.82 61.53
C VAL A 172 7.71 -6.45 62.77
N LEU A 173 7.47 -5.87 63.95
CA LEU A 173 7.96 -6.40 65.22
C LEU A 173 7.15 -7.63 65.68
N GLU A 174 5.82 -7.62 65.53
CA GLU A 174 4.97 -8.77 65.87
C GLU A 174 5.28 -9.98 64.98
N ALA A 175 5.50 -9.76 63.68
CA ALA A 175 5.94 -10.81 62.76
C ALA A 175 7.33 -11.37 63.14
N SER A 176 8.25 -10.49 63.55
CA SER A 176 9.59 -10.90 63.99
C SER A 176 9.55 -11.70 65.29
N ILE A 177 8.64 -11.36 66.22
CA ILE A 177 8.44 -12.09 67.48
C ILE A 177 7.86 -13.49 67.20
N LEU A 178 6.94 -13.63 66.24
CA LEU A 178 6.40 -14.94 65.84
C LEU A 178 7.45 -15.84 65.16
N ILE A 179 8.43 -15.26 64.48
CA ILE A 179 9.54 -16.01 63.85
C ILE A 179 10.59 -16.46 64.87
N VAL A 180 10.73 -15.75 66.01
CA VAL A 180 11.74 -16.02 67.04
C VAL A 180 11.23 -16.94 68.16
N GLN A 181 9.90 -17.17 68.26
CA GLN A 181 9.38 -18.17 69.18
C GLN A 181 9.84 -19.58 68.74
N PRO A 182 10.53 -20.34 69.61
CA PRO A 182 10.84 -21.73 69.31
C PRO A 182 9.53 -22.52 69.27
N GLU A 183 9.30 -23.23 68.16
CA GLU A 183 8.27 -24.27 68.03
C GLU A 183 8.36 -25.18 69.26
N GLU A 184 7.34 -25.16 70.12
CA GLU A 184 7.26 -26.05 71.27
C GLU A 184 7.21 -27.47 70.73
N ALA A 185 8.20 -28.28 71.10
CA ALA A 185 8.42 -29.60 70.53
C ALA A 185 7.18 -30.49 70.73
N ILE A 186 6.48 -30.76 69.65
CA ILE A 186 5.52 -31.86 69.56
C ILE A 186 6.31 -33.14 69.85
N GLU A 187 5.91 -33.90 70.88
CA GLU A 187 6.50 -35.20 71.18
C GLU A 187 6.58 -36.07 69.90
N PRO A 188 7.69 -36.80 69.70
CA PRO A 188 7.83 -37.63 68.52
C PRO A 188 6.72 -38.69 68.51
N PRO A 189 6.04 -38.90 67.37
CA PRO A 189 5.04 -39.97 67.28
C PRO A 189 5.70 -41.32 67.56
N PRO A 190 4.98 -42.27 68.19
CA PRO A 190 5.51 -43.58 68.53
C PRO A 190 6.02 -44.33 67.29
N PRO A 191 6.97 -45.28 67.47
CA PRO A 191 7.69 -45.91 66.36
C PRO A 191 6.72 -46.48 65.31
N PRO A 192 7.09 -46.46 64.01
CA PRO A 192 6.20 -46.88 62.95
C PRO A 192 5.81 -48.35 63.15
N GLN A 193 4.54 -48.59 63.47
CA GLN A 193 3.91 -49.88 63.25
C GLN A 193 4.10 -50.23 61.76
N LEU A 194 4.59 -51.44 61.47
CA LEU A 194 4.75 -51.98 60.12
C LEU A 194 3.42 -51.92 59.36
N ARG A 195 3.17 -50.80 58.68
CA ARG A 195 2.08 -50.68 57.72
C ARG A 195 2.57 -51.20 56.38
N ARG A 196 1.80 -52.17 55.90
CA ARG A 196 1.93 -52.96 54.68
C ARG A 196 2.49 -52.18 53.48
N PRO A 197 3.16 -52.87 52.54
CA PRO A 197 3.62 -52.27 51.30
C PRO A 197 2.49 -51.53 50.59
N SER A 198 2.70 -50.24 50.34
CA SER A 198 1.88 -49.44 49.45
C SER A 198 1.86 -50.11 48.07
N PRO A 199 0.70 -50.26 47.41
CA PRO A 199 0.67 -50.68 46.01
C PRO A 199 1.45 -49.66 45.16
N PRO A 200 2.09 -50.10 44.05
CA PRO A 200 2.86 -49.21 43.20
C PRO A 200 2.02 -48.00 42.77
N LEU A 201 2.61 -46.81 42.86
CA LEU A 201 2.01 -45.58 42.36
C LEU A 201 1.71 -45.77 40.86
N LEU A 202 0.43 -45.97 40.53
CA LEU A 202 -0.01 -45.98 39.15
C LEU A 202 0.29 -44.61 38.51
N PRO A 203 0.75 -44.58 37.26
CA PRO A 203 1.09 -43.34 36.59
C PRO A 203 -0.13 -42.44 36.52
N ARG A 204 0.07 -41.16 36.87
CA ARG A 204 -0.93 -40.09 36.79
C ARG A 204 -1.66 -40.17 35.45
N THR A 205 -2.91 -40.59 35.48
CA THR A 205 -3.74 -40.69 34.28
C THR A 205 -3.91 -39.27 33.72
N ARG A 206 -3.38 -39.02 32.52
CA ARG A 206 -3.70 -37.78 31.80
C ARG A 206 -5.20 -37.77 31.59
N VAL A 207 -5.88 -36.70 32.00
CA VAL A 207 -7.28 -36.46 31.68
C VAL A 207 -7.42 -36.60 30.16
N LEU A 208 -8.21 -37.58 29.69
CA LEU A 208 -8.41 -37.76 28.26
C LEU A 208 -9.10 -36.49 27.71
N ASN A 209 -8.56 -35.96 26.62
CA ASN A 209 -9.12 -34.78 25.98
C ASN A 209 -10.49 -35.10 25.36
N ARG A 210 -11.49 -34.26 25.61
CA ARG A 210 -12.81 -34.31 24.98
C ARG A 210 -12.76 -33.78 23.55
N CYS A 211 -13.51 -34.37 22.64
CA CYS A 211 -13.67 -33.87 21.29
C CYS A 211 -14.40 -32.51 21.32
N GLY A 212 -13.80 -31.46 20.75
CA GLY A 212 -14.40 -30.14 20.72
C GLY A 212 -15.59 -29.97 19.76
N ALA A 213 -16.08 -31.04 19.12
CA ALA A 213 -17.30 -31.03 18.29
C ALA A 213 -18.47 -31.74 18.98
N CYS A 214 -18.28 -32.96 19.48
CA CYS A 214 -19.36 -33.75 20.13
C CYS A 214 -19.16 -33.98 21.64
N GLY A 215 -18.04 -33.53 22.24
CA GLY A 215 -17.78 -33.63 23.68
C GLY A 215 -17.36 -35.02 24.19
N ASN A 216 -17.36 -36.05 23.33
CA ASN A 216 -16.99 -37.42 23.69
C ASN A 216 -15.47 -37.62 23.78
N LEU A 217 -15.03 -38.56 24.61
CA LEU A 217 -13.63 -38.95 24.79
C LEU A 217 -13.20 -39.94 23.69
N GLY A 218 -11.89 -39.98 23.39
CA GLY A 218 -11.31 -41.03 22.54
C GLY A 218 -11.05 -40.64 21.08
N HIS A 219 -11.46 -39.46 20.62
CA HIS A 219 -11.13 -38.99 19.27
C HIS A 219 -10.89 -37.47 19.22
N LYS A 220 -10.13 -37.02 18.22
CA LYS A 220 -9.89 -35.60 17.94
C LYS A 220 -11.00 -35.06 17.03
N ARG A 221 -11.25 -33.74 17.07
CA ARG A 221 -12.27 -33.04 16.26
C ARG A 221 -12.24 -33.44 14.76
N ASN A 222 -11.05 -33.69 14.22
CA ASN A 222 -10.85 -33.98 12.80
C ASN A 222 -11.30 -35.40 12.39
N ALA A 223 -11.46 -36.31 13.35
CA ALA A 223 -11.89 -37.69 13.17
C ALA A 223 -13.25 -37.95 13.87
N CYS A 224 -14.05 -36.90 14.05
CA CYS A 224 -15.35 -36.98 14.71
C CYS A 224 -16.40 -37.56 13.75
N PRO A 225 -17.16 -38.60 14.15
CA PRO A 225 -18.23 -39.16 13.32
C PRO A 225 -19.39 -38.18 13.10
N ASP A 226 -19.64 -37.28 14.06
CA ASP A 226 -20.67 -36.24 14.00
C ASP A 226 -20.13 -34.92 13.43
N ARG A 227 -19.07 -34.95 12.61
CA ARG A 227 -18.50 -33.74 12.04
C ARG A 227 -19.54 -33.10 11.10
N PRO A 228 -20.05 -31.87 11.39
CA PRO A 228 -20.93 -31.19 10.46
C PRO A 228 -20.16 -30.91 9.17
N ARG A 229 -20.79 -31.29 8.05
CA ARG A 229 -20.21 -31.20 6.70
C ARG A 229 -20.07 -29.74 6.28
#